data_AF-A0A2G8CWZ0-F1
#
_entry.id   AF-A0A2G8CWZ0-F1
#
_cell.length_a   1.000
_cell.length_b   1.000
_cell.length_c   1.000
_cell.angle_alpha   90.00
_cell.angle_beta   90.00
_cell.angle_gamma   90.00
#
_symmetry.space_group_name_H-M   'P 1'
#
loop_
_entity.id
_entity.type
_entity.pdbx_description
1 polymer ?
#
loop_
_entity_poly.entity_id
_entity_poly.type
_entity_poly.pdbx_seq_one_letter_code
_entity_poly.pdbx_strand_id
1 'polypeptide(L)'
;MRRIEAGDGASGRVIGTLFDGELLIVELDGSRSLAVLDPRTGALMPLNRDRASAEGFLEAFAHYLAAGPAPSGPTILTAEQAAAKLAALRAGILKPEAARREPVPHVDRLRILRETLARIDPGALGASGWWAGPLEEAGDDLL
;
A
#
# COMPACT_ATOMS: atom_id res chain seq x y z
N MET A 1 -24.53 10.20 3.46
CA MET A 1 -23.61 9.42 4.33
C MET A 1 -24.24 8.04 4.53
N ARG A 2 -23.63 6.96 4.01
CA ARG A 2 -24.25 5.63 3.88
C ARG A 2 -23.98 4.79 5.13
N ARG A 3 -25.03 4.21 5.71
CA ARG A 3 -24.94 3.22 6.80
C ARG A 3 -24.98 1.81 6.21
N ILE A 4 -24.38 0.86 6.92
CA ILE A 4 -24.48 -0.56 6.60
C ILE A 4 -24.91 -1.36 7.82
N GLU A 5 -25.57 -2.48 7.55
CA GLU A 5 -25.73 -3.60 8.48
C GLU A 5 -25.00 -4.78 7.85
N ALA A 6 -23.89 -5.21 8.46
CA ALA A 6 -23.14 -6.38 8.02
C ALA A 6 -23.84 -7.66 8.49
N GLY A 7 -23.62 -8.76 7.78
CA GLY A 7 -24.36 -10.03 7.96
C GLY A 7 -24.25 -10.69 9.34
N ASP A 8 -23.40 -10.18 10.23
CA ASP A 8 -23.21 -10.67 11.60
C ASP A 8 -23.82 -9.73 12.67
N GLY A 9 -24.71 -8.80 12.26
CA GLY A 9 -25.36 -7.83 13.15
C GLY A 9 -24.52 -6.60 13.50
N ALA A 10 -23.30 -6.49 12.97
CA ALA A 10 -22.48 -5.30 13.11
C ALA A 10 -23.01 -4.17 12.22
N SER A 11 -23.35 -3.03 12.82
CA SER A 11 -23.73 -1.82 12.09
C SER A 11 -22.59 -0.82 12.03
N GLY A 12 -22.58 0.02 11.01
CA GLY A 12 -21.52 0.99 10.86
C GLY A 12 -21.77 2.04 9.79
N ARG A 13 -20.80 2.93 9.66
CA ARG A 13 -20.81 4.07 8.75
C ARG A 13 -19.72 3.91 7.71
N VAL A 14 -20.08 4.06 6.43
CA VAL A 14 -19.08 4.10 5.36
C VAL A 14 -18.33 5.43 5.44
N ILE A 15 -17.00 5.35 5.54
CA ILE A 15 -16.10 6.50 5.66
C ILE A 15 -15.12 6.63 4.49
N GLY A 16 -15.04 5.62 3.61
CA GLY A 16 -14.17 5.64 2.45
C GLY A 16 -14.41 4.43 1.54
N THR A 17 -13.60 4.33 0.49
CA THR A 17 -13.66 3.27 -0.52
C THR A 17 -12.26 2.88 -0.97
N LEU A 18 -12.07 1.63 -1.39
CA LEU A 18 -10.85 1.14 -2.05
C LEU A 18 -11.21 0.66 -3.46
N PHE A 19 -10.20 0.63 -4.35
CA PHE A 19 -10.30 0.14 -5.72
C PHE A 19 -11.51 0.71 -6.48
N ASP A 20 -11.60 2.05 -6.57
CA ASP A 20 -12.71 2.75 -7.22
C ASP A 20 -14.13 2.37 -6.74
N GLY A 21 -14.24 1.95 -5.47
CA GLY A 21 -15.52 1.64 -4.85
C GLY A 21 -15.88 0.16 -4.80
N GLU A 22 -14.99 -0.73 -5.24
CA GLU A 22 -15.20 -2.17 -5.13
C GLU A 22 -15.27 -2.62 -3.67
N LEU A 23 -14.47 -2.02 -2.79
CA LEU A 23 -14.53 -2.27 -1.35
C LEU A 23 -14.85 -1.00 -0.58
N LEU A 24 -15.54 -1.15 0.55
CA LEU A 24 -15.95 -0.04 1.40
C LEU A 24 -15.15 -0.04 2.70
N ILE A 25 -14.65 1.13 3.11
CA ILE A 25 -14.08 1.33 4.45
C ILE A 25 -15.20 1.76 5.38
N VAL A 26 -15.38 1.02 6.46
CA VAL A 26 -16.47 1.19 7.41
C VAL A 26 -15.92 1.44 8.81
N GLU A 27 -16.47 2.44 9.49
CA GLU A 27 -16.33 2.63 10.93
C GLU A 27 -17.50 1.92 11.63
N LEU A 28 -17.19 0.92 12.46
CA LEU A 28 -18.19 0.13 13.17
C LEU A 28 -18.75 0.90 14.37
N ASP A 29 -20.06 0.78 14.58
CA ASP A 29 -20.72 1.37 15.74
C ASP A 29 -20.30 0.67 17.04
N GLY A 30 -20.26 1.42 18.13
CA GLY A 30 -19.82 0.93 19.45
C GLY A 30 -18.30 0.98 19.64
N SER A 31 -17.54 0.15 18.92
CA SER A 31 -16.07 0.08 19.07
C SER A 31 -15.34 1.23 18.38
N ARG A 32 -15.94 1.85 17.35
CA ARG A 32 -15.29 2.80 16.43
C ARG A 32 -14.06 2.22 15.71
N SER A 33 -13.95 0.90 15.66
CA SER A 33 -12.93 0.22 14.87
C SER A 33 -13.26 0.28 13.39
N LEU A 34 -12.22 0.22 12.58
CA LEU A 34 -12.33 0.23 11.13
C LEU A 34 -12.28 -1.18 10.56
N ALA A 35 -13.08 -1.40 9.52
CA ALA A 35 -13.11 -2.63 8.75
C ALA A 35 -13.28 -2.33 7.26
N VAL A 36 -12.87 -3.27 6.42
CA VAL A 36 -13.16 -3.28 5.00
C VAL A 36 -14.29 -4.25 4.73
N LEU A 37 -15.36 -3.75 4.13
CA LEU A 37 -16.50 -4.53 3.67
C LEU A 37 -16.38 -4.79 2.17
N ASP A 38 -16.43 -6.06 1.78
CA ASP A 38 -16.75 -6.46 0.42
C ASP A 38 -18.29 -6.52 0.26
N PRO A 39 -18.91 -5.60 -0.51
CA PRO A 39 -20.36 -5.58 -0.68
C PRO A 39 -20.90 -6.75 -1.53
N ARG A 40 -20.05 -7.47 -2.27
CA ARG A 40 -20.45 -8.60 -3.12
C ARG A 40 -20.63 -9.87 -2.31
N THR A 41 -19.73 -10.11 -1.37
CA THR A 41 -19.73 -11.30 -0.51
C THR A 41 -20.31 -11.03 0.87
N GLY A 42 -20.40 -9.76 1.28
CA GLY A 42 -20.74 -9.36 2.64
C GLY A 42 -19.60 -9.57 3.63
N ALA A 43 -18.42 -10.00 3.17
CA ALA A 43 -17.27 -10.26 4.02
C ALA A 43 -16.75 -8.98 4.67
N LEU A 44 -16.48 -9.06 5.97
CA LEU A 44 -15.97 -7.96 6.77
C LEU A 44 -14.58 -8.32 7.29
N MET A 45 -13.57 -7.57 6.86
CA MET A 45 -12.18 -7.75 7.26
C MET A 45 -11.76 -6.64 8.22
N PRO A 46 -11.20 -6.96 9.41
CA PRO A 46 -10.65 -5.93 10.30
C PRO A 46 -9.55 -5.11 9.59
N LEU A 47 -9.60 -3.79 9.73
CA LEU A 47 -8.60 -2.88 9.15
C LEU A 47 -7.68 -2.33 10.24
N ASN A 48 -8.24 -1.56 11.19
CA ASN A 48 -7.50 -0.99 12.31
C ASN A 48 -8.46 -0.75 13.49
N ARG A 49 -7.93 -0.68 14.71
CA ARG A 49 -8.73 -0.44 15.92
C ARG A 49 -9.41 0.94 15.97
N ASP A 50 -8.86 1.92 15.25
CA ASP A 50 -9.37 3.28 15.14
C ASP A 50 -8.78 4.01 13.91
N ARG A 51 -9.29 5.21 13.63
CA ARG A 51 -8.86 6.04 12.50
C ARG A 51 -7.42 6.55 12.60
N ALA A 52 -6.97 6.92 13.80
CA ALA A 52 -5.61 7.43 13.98
C ALA A 52 -4.57 6.34 13.68
N SER A 53 -4.89 5.10 14.05
CA SER A 53 -4.09 3.93 13.76
C SER A 53 -4.06 3.63 12.26
N ALA A 54 -5.18 3.76 11.55
CA ALA A 54 -5.22 3.62 10.09
C ALA A 54 -4.40 4.71 9.37
N GLU A 55 -4.51 5.97 9.80
CA GLU A 55 -3.70 7.07 9.27
C GLU A 55 -2.21 6.82 9.49
N GLY A 56 -1.81 6.31 10.67
CA GLY A 56 -0.43 5.93 10.96
C GLY A 56 0.08 4.75 10.11
N PHE A 57 -0.77 3.77 9.82
CA PHE A 57 -0.42 2.68 8.89
C PHE A 57 -0.17 3.22 7.48
N LEU A 58 -1.05 4.10 6.98
CA LEU A 58 -0.89 4.73 5.67
C LEU A 58 0.38 5.57 5.58
N GLU A 59 0.71 6.32 6.62
CA GLU A 59 1.96 7.10 6.68
C GLU A 59 3.19 6.19 6.68
N ALA A 60 3.16 5.08 7.43
CA ALA A 60 4.25 4.11 7.44
C ALA A 60 4.47 3.45 6.07
N PHE A 61 3.39 3.10 5.36
CA PHE A 61 3.47 2.61 3.99
C PHE A 61 4.00 3.67 3.03
N ALA A 62 3.54 4.93 3.13
CA ALA A 62 4.06 6.01 2.32
C ALA A 62 5.57 6.22 2.54
N HIS A 63 6.04 6.12 3.78
CA HIS A 63 7.47 6.18 4.09
C HIS A 63 8.25 4.99 3.52
N TYR A 64 7.71 3.77 3.64
CA TYR A 64 8.28 2.56 3.06
C TYR A 64 8.51 2.71 1.54
N LEU A 65 7.50 3.19 0.82
CA LEU A 65 7.56 3.41 -0.63
C LEU A 65 8.54 4.53 -0.99
N ALA A 66 8.50 5.65 -0.27
CA ALA A 66 9.37 6.80 -0.53
C ALA A 66 10.86 6.53 -0.25
N ALA A 67 11.17 5.58 0.64
CA ALA A 67 12.53 5.15 0.94
C ALA A 67 13.09 4.13 -0.07
N GLY A 68 12.24 3.59 -0.95
CA GLY A 68 12.61 2.68 -2.02
C GLY A 68 13.18 3.37 -3.25
N PRO A 69 13.67 2.60 -4.25
CA PRO A 69 14.04 3.15 -5.54
C PRO A 69 12.81 3.83 -6.17
N ALA A 70 13.02 4.97 -6.83
CA ALA A 70 11.93 5.63 -7.55
C ALA A 70 11.33 4.65 -8.56
N PRO A 71 9.99 4.53 -8.64
CA PRO A 71 9.35 3.66 -9.62
C PRO A 71 9.86 4.07 -11.01
N SER A 72 10.45 3.13 -11.73
CA SER A 72 10.89 3.37 -13.10
C SER A 72 9.65 3.38 -13.98
N GLY A 73 9.11 4.58 -14.20
CA GLY A 73 7.98 4.75 -15.10
C GLY A 73 8.31 4.22 -16.51
N PRO A 74 7.29 3.78 -17.28
CA PRO A 74 7.50 3.34 -18.64
C PRO A 74 8.13 4.48 -19.45
N THR A 75 9.35 4.26 -19.93
CA THR A 75 10.01 5.22 -20.81
C THR A 75 9.49 5.02 -22.22
N ILE A 76 8.56 5.87 -22.67
CA ILE A 76 8.13 5.88 -24.06
C ILE A 76 9.17 6.66 -24.87
N LEU A 77 9.84 5.98 -25.80
CA LEU A 77 10.77 6.59 -26.75
C LEU A 77 10.13 6.59 -28.13
N THR A 78 10.25 7.71 -28.85
CA THR A 78 10.05 7.69 -30.31
C THR A 78 11.14 6.86 -30.98
N ALA A 79 10.90 6.41 -32.22
CA ALA A 79 11.88 5.62 -32.98
C ALA A 79 13.23 6.34 -33.12
N GLU A 80 13.20 7.66 -33.31
CA GLU A 80 14.38 8.51 -33.41
C GLU A 80 15.14 8.61 -32.09
N GLN A 81 14.43 8.78 -30.98
CA GLN A 81 15.02 8.79 -29.64
C GLN A 81 15.61 7.42 -29.27
N ALA A 82 14.96 6.32 -29.66
CA ALA A 82 15.49 4.97 -29.47
C ALA A 82 16.77 4.74 -30.29
N ALA A 83 16.80 5.17 -31.55
CA ALA A 83 17.96 5.07 -32.42
C ALA A 83 19.15 5.90 -31.89
N ALA A 84 18.89 7.13 -31.43
CA ALA A 84 19.91 7.98 -30.83
C ALA A 84 20.47 7.37 -29.52
N LYS A 85 19.59 6.83 -28.66
CA LYS A 85 20.00 6.15 -27.43
C LYS A 85 20.84 4.91 -27.72
N LEU A 86 20.47 4.13 -28.75
CA LEU A 86 21.23 2.96 -29.19
C LEU A 86 22.61 3.34 -29.77
N ALA A 87 22.69 4.42 -30.54
CA ALA A 87 23.95 4.92 -31.08
C ALA A 87 24.90 5.40 -29.97
N ALA A 88 24.37 6.13 -28.98
CA ALA A 88 25.15 6.59 -27.82
C ALA A 88 25.61 5.43 -26.91
N LEU A 89 24.82 4.35 -26.81
CA LEU A 89 25.21 3.08 -26.16
C LEU A 89 26.38 2.41 -26.90
N ARG A 90 26.26 2.25 -28.23
CA ARG A 90 27.30 1.64 -29.08
C ARG A 90 28.61 2.43 -29.05
N ALA A 91 28.54 3.75 -28.95
CA ALA A 91 29.70 4.62 -28.85
C ALA A 91 30.32 4.69 -27.44
N GLY A 92 29.72 4.03 -26.43
CA GLY A 92 30.20 4.05 -25.05
C GLY A 92 30.01 5.40 -24.33
N ILE A 93 29.18 6.29 -24.89
CA ILE A 93 28.92 7.63 -24.36
C ILE A 93 27.88 7.57 -23.23
N LEU A 94 26.88 6.69 -23.37
CA LEU A 94 25.88 6.44 -22.32
C LEU A 94 26.51 5.58 -21.21
N LYS A 95 26.75 6.20 -20.05
CA LYS A 95 26.98 5.48 -18.79
C LYS A 95 25.65 5.31 -18.06
N PRO A 96 25.40 4.17 -17.39
CA PRO A 96 24.26 4.03 -16.49
C PRO A 96 24.26 5.19 -15.50
N GLU A 97 23.11 5.83 -15.34
CA GLU A 97 22.99 6.94 -14.42
C GLU A 97 23.28 6.43 -13.00
N ALA A 98 24.26 7.03 -12.32
CA ALA A 98 24.56 6.67 -10.95
C ALA A 98 23.33 6.99 -10.09
N ALA A 99 22.85 6.01 -9.33
CA ALA A 99 21.68 6.14 -8.49
C ALA A 99 21.81 7.37 -7.58
N ARG A 100 20.86 8.32 -7.71
CA ARG A 100 20.76 9.45 -6.79
C ARG A 100 20.08 8.95 -5.51
N ARG A 101 20.87 8.89 -4.43
CA ARG A 101 20.64 8.17 -3.15
C ARG A 101 20.69 6.65 -3.32
N GLU A 102 21.57 6.00 -2.56
CA GLU A 102 21.43 4.56 -2.34
C GLU A 102 20.10 4.32 -1.63
N PRO A 103 19.16 3.59 -2.26
CA PRO A 103 17.92 3.23 -1.59
C PRO A 103 18.26 2.45 -0.32
N VAL A 104 17.49 2.68 0.75
CA VAL A 104 17.58 1.80 1.91
C VAL A 104 17.29 0.38 1.44
N PRO A 105 18.09 -0.64 1.79
CA PRO A 105 17.85 -2.01 1.33
C PRO A 105 16.42 -2.46 1.64
N HIS A 106 15.80 -3.18 0.69
CA HIS A 106 14.41 -3.62 0.82
C HIS A 106 14.13 -4.29 2.18
N VAL A 107 15.01 -5.19 2.60
CA VAL A 107 14.92 -5.91 3.88
C VAL A 107 14.85 -4.95 5.08
N ASP A 108 15.63 -3.87 5.08
CA ASP A 108 15.61 -2.88 6.16
C ASP A 108 14.35 -2.04 6.13
N ARG A 109 13.88 -1.63 4.94
CA ARG A 109 12.61 -0.90 4.79
C ARG A 109 11.44 -1.74 5.29
N LEU A 110 11.37 -3.01 4.88
CA LEU A 110 10.32 -3.94 5.28
C LEU A 110 10.35 -4.21 6.79
N ARG A 111 11.55 -4.37 7.38
CA ARG A 111 11.70 -4.51 8.84
C ARG A 111 11.18 -3.28 9.57
N ILE A 112 11.59 -2.08 9.15
CA ILE A 112 11.13 -0.82 9.75
C ILE A 112 9.61 -0.68 9.63
N LEU A 113 9.04 -1.01 8.46
CA LEU A 113 7.60 -1.03 8.25
C LEU A 113 6.91 -1.94 9.28
N ARG A 114 7.29 -3.23 9.33
CA ARG A 114 6.68 -4.22 10.24
C ARG A 114 6.78 -3.81 11.71
N GLU A 115 7.94 -3.32 12.15
CA GLU A 115 8.14 -2.82 13.53
C GLU A 115 7.25 -1.61 13.83
N THR A 116 7.08 -0.71 12.86
CA THR A 116 6.26 0.50 13.01
C THR A 116 4.78 0.13 13.10
N LEU A 117 4.29 -0.73 12.21
CA LEU A 117 2.90 -1.16 12.21
C LEU A 117 2.55 -1.93 13.50
N ALA A 118 3.43 -2.81 13.96
CA ALA A 118 3.24 -3.57 15.19
C ALA A 118 3.16 -2.66 16.44
N ARG A 119 3.85 -1.52 16.43
CA ARG A 119 3.78 -0.52 17.49
C ARG A 119 2.49 0.28 17.46
N ILE A 120 2.01 0.61 16.25
CA ILE A 120 0.79 1.40 16.08
C ILE A 120 -0.43 0.56 16.46
N ASP A 121 -0.60 -0.60 15.83
CA ASP A 121 -1.76 -1.47 16.03
C ASP A 121 -1.42 -2.94 15.73
N PRO A 122 -0.95 -3.69 16.74
CA PRO A 122 -0.57 -5.09 16.54
C PRO A 122 -1.78 -5.99 16.20
N GLY A 123 -3.00 -5.60 16.60
CA GLY A 123 -4.22 -6.35 16.32
C GLY A 123 -4.61 -6.34 14.84
N ALA A 124 -4.22 -5.29 14.11
CA ALA A 124 -4.47 -5.15 12.67
C ALA A 124 -3.59 -6.07 11.80
N LEU A 125 -2.53 -6.67 12.37
CA LEU A 125 -1.57 -7.51 11.66
C LEU A 125 -1.95 -9.01 11.63
N GLY A 126 -3.13 -9.36 12.12
CA GLY A 126 -3.63 -10.74 12.07
C GLY A 126 -3.87 -11.23 10.64
N ALA A 127 -3.79 -12.55 10.42
CA ALA A 127 -3.96 -13.16 9.09
C ALA A 127 -5.35 -12.94 8.47
N SER A 128 -6.36 -12.62 9.27
CA SER A 128 -7.71 -12.27 8.80
C SER A 128 -7.91 -10.76 8.59
N GLY A 129 -6.91 -9.95 8.93
CA GLY A 129 -6.94 -8.51 8.77
C GLY A 129 -6.64 -8.11 7.33
N TRP A 130 -7.20 -6.98 6.89
CA TRP A 130 -7.03 -6.49 5.52
C TRP A 130 -5.56 -6.29 5.16
N TRP A 131 -4.72 -5.86 6.11
CA TRP A 131 -3.29 -5.57 5.89
C TRP A 131 -2.44 -6.80 5.59
N ALA A 132 -2.96 -8.02 5.78
CA ALA A 132 -2.23 -9.25 5.47
C ALA A 132 -1.79 -9.28 4.00
N GLY A 133 -2.68 -8.93 3.07
CA GLY A 133 -2.39 -8.91 1.62
C GLY A 133 -1.26 -7.94 1.27
N PRO A 134 -1.38 -6.64 1.55
CA PRO A 134 -0.30 -5.72 1.18
C PRO A 134 1.00 -5.92 1.94
N LEU A 135 0.99 -6.54 3.12
CA LEU A 135 2.22 -6.92 3.79
C LEU A 135 2.91 -8.13 3.17
N GLU A 136 2.15 -9.04 2.56
CA GLU A 136 2.64 -10.11 1.70
C GLU A 136 3.23 -9.52 0.42
N GLU A 137 2.47 -8.67 -0.30
CA GLU A 137 2.95 -7.97 -1.50
C GLU A 137 4.20 -7.12 -1.23
N ALA A 138 4.25 -6.41 -0.10
CA ALA A 138 5.44 -5.70 0.35
C ALA A 138 6.60 -6.66 0.64
N GLY A 139 6.33 -7.85 1.17
CA GLY A 139 7.34 -8.88 1.40
C GLY A 139 7.93 -9.46 0.12
N ASP A 140 7.11 -9.54 -0.92
CA ASP A 140 7.48 -10.05 -2.25
C ASP A 140 8.07 -8.96 -3.17
N ASP A 141 8.28 -7.74 -2.65
CA ASP A 141 8.77 -6.56 -3.39
C ASP A 141 7.90 -6.20 -4.61
N LEU A 142 6.58 -6.31 -4.45
CA LEU A 142 5.57 -6.06 -5.49
C LEU A 142 4.89 -4.68 -5.42
N LEU A 143 5.31 -3.81 -4.49
CA LEU A 143 4.73 -2.48 -4.25
C LEU A 143 5.59 -1.32 -4.78
#